data_AF-A0A366CX58-F1
#
_entry.id   AF-A0A366CX58-F1
#
_cell.length_a   1.000
_cell.length_b   1.000
_cell.length_c   1.000
_cell.angle_alpha   90.00
_cell.angle_beta   90.00
_cell.angle_gamma   90.00
#
_symmetry.space_group_name_H-M   'P 1'
#
loop_
_entity.id
_entity.type
_entity.pdbx_description
1 polymer ?
#
loop_
_entity_poly.entity_id
_entity_poly.type
_entity_poly.pdbx_seq_one_letter_code
_entity_poly.pdbx_strand_id
1 'polypeptide(L)'
;MPKDSGTYNKLDTKSVRNDVTKSVTYLKNKLPSLVSHPLNVIFLGEEHRNQVDVGVAQQILSHPPVLHEGETRVIFERGLEYPIANGMDEREDRMDPGLTHKARSKLIAGMIQDAFDEHDKNLVYVACGMNHAVEIFDALNKTMLTNFGFIVKPSSTD
;
A
#
# COMPACT_ATOMS: atom_id res chain seq x y z
N MET A 1 6.40 -22.35 17.34
CA MET A 1 6.70 -21.57 16.12
C MET A 1 5.80 -20.34 16.16
N PRO A 2 6.30 -19.12 15.94
CA PRO A 2 5.42 -17.98 15.73
C PRO A 2 4.50 -18.31 14.56
N LYS A 3 3.18 -18.11 14.71
CA LYS A 3 2.26 -18.17 13.57
C LYS A 3 2.53 -16.94 12.72
N ASP A 4 2.64 -17.12 11.40
CA ASP A 4 2.60 -16.01 10.46
C ASP A 4 1.32 -15.19 10.74
N SER A 5 1.49 -13.91 11.04
CA SER A 5 0.40 -12.98 11.35
C SER A 5 -0.18 -12.33 10.10
N GLY A 6 0.55 -12.36 8.98
CA GLY A 6 0.17 -11.71 7.72
C GLY A 6 -0.45 -12.64 6.69
N THR A 7 -1.53 -12.19 6.04
CA THR A 7 -2.05 -12.77 4.79
C THR A 7 -1.60 -11.94 3.59
N TYR A 8 -0.81 -12.52 2.68
CA TYR A 8 -0.36 -11.86 1.45
C TYR A 8 -1.27 -12.18 0.25
N ASN A 9 -1.82 -11.15 -0.41
CA ASN A 9 -2.70 -11.30 -1.57
C ASN A 9 -2.26 -10.40 -2.74
N LYS A 10 -1.59 -10.97 -3.74
CA LYS A 10 -1.26 -10.28 -5.01
C LYS A 10 -2.43 -10.39 -5.98
N LEU A 11 -2.99 -9.25 -6.38
CA LEU A 11 -4.12 -9.19 -7.31
C LEU A 11 -3.67 -9.59 -8.73
N ASP A 12 -4.50 -10.37 -9.42
CA ASP A 12 -4.35 -10.62 -10.85
C ASP A 12 -4.95 -9.48 -11.66
N THR A 13 -4.09 -8.58 -12.13
CA THR A 13 -4.46 -7.38 -12.89
C THR A 13 -4.19 -7.51 -14.39
N LYS A 14 -3.74 -8.68 -14.89
CA LYS A 14 -3.28 -8.85 -16.29
C LYS A 14 -4.25 -8.33 -17.35
N SER A 15 -5.55 -8.50 -17.13
CA SER A 15 -6.60 -8.09 -18.07
C SER A 15 -6.96 -6.59 -18.02
N VAL A 16 -6.51 -5.86 -16.99
CA VAL A 16 -6.88 -4.45 -16.74
C VAL A 16 -5.69 -3.50 -16.64
N ARG A 17 -4.48 -4.00 -16.35
CA ARG A 17 -3.30 -3.22 -15.97
C ARG A 17 -2.74 -2.26 -17.01
N ASN A 18 -3.21 -2.32 -18.25
CA ASN A 18 -2.80 -1.44 -19.35
C ASN A 18 -3.73 -0.22 -19.51
N ASP A 19 -4.76 -0.09 -18.68
CA ASP A 19 -5.76 0.97 -18.77
C ASP A 19 -6.13 1.46 -17.36
N VAL A 20 -6.03 2.77 -17.15
CA VAL A 20 -6.30 3.42 -15.85
C VAL A 20 -7.75 3.16 -15.43
N THR A 21 -8.72 3.42 -16.31
CA THR A 21 -10.15 3.31 -16.00
C THR A 21 -10.54 1.88 -15.64
N LYS A 22 -10.06 0.89 -16.41
CA LYS A 22 -10.31 -0.53 -16.13
C LYS A 22 -9.66 -0.98 -14.83
N SER A 23 -8.43 -0.56 -14.59
CA SER A 23 -7.70 -0.88 -13.35
C SER A 23 -8.40 -0.29 -12.13
N VAL A 24 -8.78 0.98 -12.18
CA VAL A 24 -9.52 1.66 -11.10
C VAL A 24 -10.87 0.97 -10.87
N THR A 25 -11.62 0.66 -11.93
CA THR A 25 -12.91 -0.04 -11.80
C THR A 25 -12.74 -1.41 -11.15
N TYR A 26 -11.73 -2.18 -11.58
CA TYR A 26 -11.41 -3.47 -11.00
C TYR A 26 -11.07 -3.36 -9.50
N LEU A 27 -10.18 -2.43 -9.13
CA LEU A 27 -9.78 -2.22 -7.73
C LEU A 27 -10.97 -1.77 -6.87
N LYS A 28 -11.82 -0.87 -7.39
CA LYS A 28 -13.03 -0.42 -6.67
C LYS A 28 -13.98 -1.56 -6.33
N ASN A 29 -14.10 -2.54 -7.24
CA ASN A 29 -14.94 -3.71 -7.01
C ASN A 29 -14.28 -4.76 -6.11
N LYS A 30 -12.95 -4.90 -6.16
CA LYS A 30 -12.22 -5.97 -5.46
C LYS A 30 -11.83 -5.61 -4.04
N LEU A 31 -11.27 -4.43 -3.82
CA LEU A 31 -10.67 -4.06 -2.53
C LEU A 31 -11.64 -4.18 -1.34
N PRO A 32 -12.92 -3.73 -1.41
CA PRO A 32 -13.84 -3.85 -0.29
C PRO A 32 -14.06 -5.29 0.20
N SER A 33 -14.00 -6.27 -0.71
CA SER A 33 -14.16 -7.69 -0.36
C SER A 33 -12.91 -8.34 0.23
N LEU A 34 -11.75 -7.70 0.09
CA LEU A 34 -10.46 -8.22 0.52
C LEU A 34 -9.97 -7.61 1.84
N VAL A 35 -10.43 -6.40 2.17
CA VAL A 35 -10.23 -5.77 3.47
C VAL A 35 -11.08 -6.51 4.50
N SER A 36 -10.48 -7.50 5.15
CA SER A 36 -11.18 -8.45 6.05
C SER A 36 -10.48 -8.66 7.38
N HIS A 37 -9.27 -8.12 7.55
CA HIS A 37 -8.48 -8.27 8.76
C HIS A 37 -8.70 -7.06 9.69
N PRO A 38 -8.33 -7.15 10.98
CA PRO A 38 -8.33 -5.99 11.87
C PRO A 38 -7.41 -4.87 11.38
N LEU A 39 -6.26 -5.23 10.80
CA LEU A 39 -5.30 -4.33 10.20
C LEU A 39 -5.12 -4.69 8.72
N ASN A 40 -5.15 -3.70 7.82
CA ASN A 40 -5.00 -3.96 6.39
C ASN A 40 -4.02 -2.97 5.76
N VAL A 41 -3.20 -3.49 4.86
CA VAL A 41 -2.32 -2.72 4.00
C VAL A 41 -2.75 -2.92 2.55
N ILE A 42 -2.98 -1.81 1.85
CA ILE A 42 -3.22 -1.78 0.40
C ILE A 42 -2.00 -1.19 -0.27
N PHE A 43 -1.19 -2.06 -0.87
CA PHE A 43 0.02 -1.70 -1.59
C PHE A 43 -0.32 -1.42 -3.06
N LEU A 44 -0.16 -0.17 -3.48
CA LEU A 44 -0.29 0.31 -4.84
C LEU A 44 1.09 0.26 -5.50
N GLY A 45 1.45 -0.90 -6.03
CA GLY A 45 2.70 -1.09 -6.76
C GLY A 45 2.72 -0.26 -8.02
N GLU A 46 3.80 0.48 -8.22
CA GLU A 46 3.97 1.36 -9.36
C GLU A 46 5.39 1.30 -9.95
N GLU A 47 5.51 1.86 -11.15
CA GLU A 47 6.76 2.28 -11.74
C GLU A 47 6.65 3.81 -11.92
N HIS A 48 7.49 4.60 -11.24
CA HIS A 48 7.31 6.05 -11.02
C HIS A 48 7.11 6.93 -12.28
N ARG A 49 7.33 6.37 -13.48
CA ARG A 49 7.17 7.07 -14.77
C ARG A 49 6.04 6.49 -15.64
N ASN A 50 5.42 5.41 -15.21
CA ASN A 50 4.35 4.78 -15.94
C ASN A 50 3.02 5.52 -15.67
N GLN A 51 2.45 6.07 -16.73
CA GLN A 51 1.23 6.88 -16.65
C GLN A 51 0.01 6.09 -16.17
N VAL A 52 -0.03 4.78 -16.40
CA VAL A 52 -1.12 3.95 -15.91
C VAL A 52 -1.03 3.80 -14.40
N ASP A 53 0.17 3.53 -13.88
CA ASP A 53 0.37 3.36 -12.44
C ASP A 53 0.12 4.66 -11.67
N VAL A 54 0.65 5.78 -12.18
CA VAL A 54 0.39 7.14 -11.67
C VAL A 54 -1.11 7.44 -11.67
N GLY A 55 -1.80 7.21 -12.80
CA GLY A 55 -3.23 7.47 -12.92
C GLY A 55 -4.07 6.61 -11.98
N VAL A 56 -3.68 5.35 -11.76
CA VAL A 56 -4.34 4.45 -10.80
C VAL A 56 -4.11 4.94 -9.37
N ALA A 57 -2.87 5.23 -8.98
CA ALA A 57 -2.54 5.71 -7.65
C ALA A 57 -3.30 7.00 -7.32
N GLN A 58 -3.27 7.99 -8.22
CA GLN A 58 -4.00 9.24 -8.08
C GLN A 58 -5.50 9.01 -7.88
N GLN A 59 -6.15 8.18 -8.72
CA GLN A 59 -7.59 7.95 -8.64
C GLN A 59 -7.99 7.17 -7.38
N ILE A 60 -7.20 6.16 -6.99
CA ILE A 60 -7.48 5.36 -5.80
C ILE A 60 -7.25 6.16 -4.52
N LEU A 61 -6.23 7.01 -4.46
CA LEU A 61 -5.97 7.78 -3.24
C LEU A 61 -6.92 8.97 -3.09
N SER A 62 -7.36 9.60 -4.19
CA SER A 62 -8.37 10.67 -4.14
C SER A 62 -9.79 10.15 -3.91
N HIS A 63 -10.10 8.92 -4.34
CA HIS A 63 -11.42 8.30 -4.21
C HIS A 63 -11.28 6.82 -3.78
N PRO A 64 -10.80 6.57 -2.56
CA PRO A 64 -10.49 5.23 -2.09
C PRO A 64 -11.76 4.38 -2.02
N PRO A 65 -11.72 3.12 -2.49
CA PRO A 65 -12.87 2.24 -2.40
C PRO A 65 -13.14 1.74 -0.98
N VAL A 66 -12.16 1.89 -0.08
CA VAL A 66 -12.32 1.62 1.35
C VAL A 66 -11.66 2.77 2.10
N LEU A 67 -12.41 3.39 3.00
CA LEU A 67 -11.94 4.50 3.82
C LEU A 67 -12.58 4.37 5.20
N HIS A 68 -11.74 4.36 6.23
CA HIS A 68 -12.14 4.55 7.61
C HIS A 68 -11.65 5.93 8.03
N GLU A 69 -12.56 6.90 8.12
CA GLU A 69 -12.22 8.29 8.43
C GLU A 69 -11.45 8.38 9.75
N GLY A 70 -10.30 9.05 9.74
CA GLY A 70 -9.43 9.18 10.91
C GLY A 70 -8.56 7.94 11.21
N GLU A 71 -8.90 6.77 10.67
CA GLU A 71 -8.20 5.49 10.88
C GLU A 71 -7.40 5.03 9.64
N THR A 72 -7.47 5.80 8.55
CA THR A 72 -6.77 5.49 7.29
C THR A 72 -5.57 6.42 7.06
N ARG A 73 -4.40 5.83 6.83
CA ARG A 73 -3.16 6.57 6.49
C ARG A 73 -2.66 6.23 5.09
N VAL A 74 -2.08 7.20 4.39
CA VAL A 74 -1.30 7.00 3.17
C VAL A 74 0.19 7.12 3.49
N ILE A 75 0.98 6.20 2.97
CA ILE A 75 2.44 6.27 3.00
C ILE A 75 2.96 6.37 1.57
N PHE A 76 3.73 7.41 1.30
CA PHE A 76 4.40 7.62 0.02
C PHE A 76 5.87 7.22 0.10
N GLU A 77 6.33 6.46 -0.90
CA GLU A 77 7.76 6.39 -1.19
C GLU A 77 8.24 7.74 -1.75
N ARG A 78 9.49 8.09 -1.45
CA ARG A 78 10.15 9.33 -1.88
C ARG A 78 9.82 9.75 -3.31
N GLY A 79 9.40 11.01 -3.45
CA GLY A 79 9.20 11.66 -4.76
C GLY A 79 7.87 11.29 -5.43
N LEU A 80 7.01 10.57 -4.70
CA LEU A 80 5.63 10.37 -5.06
C LEU A 80 4.76 11.32 -4.25
N GLU A 81 3.90 12.05 -4.94
CA GLU A 81 2.94 12.95 -4.33
C GLU A 81 1.64 12.82 -5.10
N TYR A 82 0.58 12.40 -4.40
CA TYR A 82 -0.74 12.20 -4.97
C TYR A 82 -1.79 12.84 -4.08
N PRO A 83 -2.83 13.47 -4.66
CA PRO A 83 -3.95 13.95 -3.86
C PRO A 83 -4.65 12.79 -3.13
N ILE A 84 -4.81 12.95 -1.81
CA ILE A 84 -5.50 12.00 -0.94
C ILE A 84 -6.92 12.47 -0.62
N ALA A 85 -7.82 11.54 -0.32
CA ALA A 85 -9.18 11.86 0.10
C ALA A 85 -9.21 12.53 1.49
N ASN A 86 -10.22 13.38 1.71
CA ASN A 86 -10.50 13.92 3.03
C ASN A 86 -10.73 12.78 4.05
N GLY A 87 -10.22 12.96 5.27
CA GLY A 87 -10.33 11.96 6.34
C GLY A 87 -9.17 10.94 6.35
N MET A 88 -8.22 11.06 5.44
CA MET A 88 -6.92 10.36 5.48
C MET A 88 -5.83 11.28 6.03
N ASP A 89 -4.84 10.71 6.71
CA ASP A 89 -3.56 11.39 6.95
C ASP A 89 -2.46 10.83 6.06
N GLU A 90 -1.45 11.64 5.76
CA GLU A 90 -0.30 11.23 4.94
C GLU A 90 1.00 11.22 5.74
N ARG A 91 1.92 10.35 5.32
CA ARG A 91 3.30 10.35 5.77
C ARG A 91 4.23 10.01 4.61
N GLU A 92 5.26 10.81 4.44
CA GLU A 92 6.29 10.56 3.42
C GLU A 92 7.57 9.99 4.06
N ASP A 93 8.21 9.06 3.36
CA ASP A 93 9.58 8.66 3.64
C ASP A 93 10.53 9.86 3.44
N ARG A 94 11.45 10.08 4.40
CA ARG A 94 12.44 11.16 4.28
C ARG A 94 13.51 10.80 3.25
N MET A 95 13.97 11.80 2.51
CA MET A 95 15.06 11.62 1.55
C MET A 95 16.38 11.28 2.27
N ASP A 96 16.77 10.01 2.25
CA ASP A 96 18.14 9.56 2.54
C ASP A 96 18.73 8.85 1.30
N PRO A 97 19.67 9.49 0.59
CA PRO A 97 20.30 8.92 -0.60
C PRO A 97 21.25 7.74 -0.30
N GLY A 98 21.62 7.51 0.96
CA GLY A 98 22.49 6.41 1.38
C GLY A 98 21.74 5.11 1.70
N LEU A 99 20.41 5.12 1.76
CA LEU A 99 19.64 3.93 2.10
C LEU A 99 19.60 2.93 0.93
N THR A 100 19.96 1.70 1.24
CA THR A 100 19.76 0.57 0.33
C THR A 100 18.27 0.28 0.13
N HIS A 101 17.91 -0.36 -0.98
CA HIS A 101 16.54 -0.80 -1.28
C HIS A 101 15.89 -1.53 -0.09
N LYS A 102 16.60 -2.51 0.48
CA LYS A 102 16.12 -3.29 1.62
C LYS A 102 15.96 -2.47 2.90
N ALA A 103 16.83 -1.48 3.12
CA ALA A 103 16.69 -0.58 4.26
C ALA A 103 15.47 0.34 4.09
N ARG A 104 15.17 0.77 2.86
CA ARG A 104 13.95 1.53 2.52
C ARG A 104 12.69 0.69 2.75
N SER A 105 12.64 -0.56 2.29
CA SER A 105 11.53 -1.47 2.57
C SER A 105 11.27 -1.64 4.07
N LYS A 106 12.34 -1.76 4.88
CA LYS A 106 12.22 -1.84 6.34
C LYS A 106 11.71 -0.54 6.96
N LEU A 107 12.14 0.61 6.44
CA LEU A 107 11.67 1.90 6.92
C LEU A 107 10.17 2.07 6.66
N ILE A 108 9.72 1.77 5.44
CA ILE A 108 8.29 1.81 5.08
C ILE A 108 7.50 0.83 5.94
N ALA A 109 8.00 -0.38 6.16
CA ALA A 109 7.38 -1.34 7.09
C ALA A 109 7.27 -0.77 8.52
N GLY A 110 8.30 -0.08 9.01
CA GLY A 110 8.26 0.60 10.30
C GLY A 110 7.23 1.72 10.36
N MET A 111 7.05 2.49 9.27
CA MET A 111 6.03 3.54 9.18
C MET A 111 4.60 2.96 9.17
N ILE A 112 4.40 1.80 8.54
CA ILE A 112 3.14 1.06 8.56
C ILE A 112 2.86 0.57 9.99
N GLN A 113 3.84 -0.06 10.63
CA GLN A 113 3.69 -0.56 11.99
C GLN A 113 3.38 0.58 12.97
N ASP A 114 4.12 1.68 12.91
CA ASP A 114 3.89 2.87 13.73
C ASP A 114 2.49 3.47 13.52
N ALA A 115 1.96 3.43 12.29
CA ALA A 115 0.58 3.83 12.04
C ALA A 115 -0.43 2.99 12.84
N PHE A 116 -0.21 1.67 12.89
CA PHE A 116 -1.08 0.75 13.61
C PHE A 116 -0.90 0.81 15.13
N ASP A 117 0.33 0.87 15.61
CA ASP A 117 0.65 0.73 17.04
C ASP A 117 0.51 2.06 17.80
N GLU A 118 0.83 3.20 17.18
CA GLU A 118 0.97 4.50 17.87
C GLU A 118 -0.04 5.57 17.41
N HIS A 119 -0.77 5.31 16.32
CA HIS A 119 -1.63 6.31 15.69
C HIS A 119 -3.08 5.85 15.45
N ASP A 120 -3.49 4.74 16.09
CA ASP A 120 -4.83 4.17 15.99
C ASP A 120 -5.32 3.98 14.54
N LYS A 121 -4.39 3.70 13.61
CA LYS A 121 -4.75 3.38 12.22
C LYS A 121 -5.08 1.89 12.12
N ASN A 122 -5.97 1.56 11.20
CA ASN A 122 -6.29 0.17 10.88
C ASN A 122 -6.26 -0.13 9.36
N LEU A 123 -6.13 0.92 8.55
CA LEU A 123 -6.00 0.84 7.11
C LEU A 123 -4.84 1.71 6.64
N VAL A 124 -3.89 1.12 5.92
CA VAL A 124 -2.76 1.86 5.35
C VAL A 124 -2.69 1.63 3.85
N TYR A 125 -2.75 2.72 3.08
CA TYR A 125 -2.38 2.71 1.67
C TYR A 125 -0.89 2.99 1.53
N VAL A 126 -0.21 2.27 0.63
CA VAL A 126 1.21 2.49 0.33
C VAL A 126 1.36 2.68 -1.17
N ALA A 127 1.87 3.82 -1.62
CA ALA A 127 2.26 4.05 -3.01
C ALA A 127 3.78 3.97 -3.11
N CYS A 128 4.27 2.92 -3.77
CA CYS A 128 5.69 2.57 -3.76
C CYS A 128 6.05 1.64 -4.94
N GLY A 129 7.31 1.69 -5.35
CA GLY A 129 7.87 0.80 -6.37
C GLY A 129 7.57 -0.67 -6.08
N MET A 130 7.09 -1.41 -7.10
CA MET A 130 6.60 -2.79 -6.94
C MET A 130 7.63 -3.76 -6.31
N ASN A 131 8.93 -3.50 -6.50
CA ASN A 131 10.01 -4.29 -5.92
C ASN A 131 10.03 -4.31 -4.39
N HIS A 132 9.40 -3.33 -3.73
CA HIS A 132 9.36 -3.24 -2.28
C HIS A 132 8.29 -4.14 -1.63
N ALA A 133 7.27 -4.56 -2.37
CA ALA A 133 6.06 -5.18 -1.81
C ALA A 133 6.36 -6.41 -0.93
N VAL A 134 7.16 -7.35 -1.44
CA VAL A 134 7.51 -8.59 -0.71
C VAL A 134 8.41 -8.29 0.48
N GLU A 135 9.39 -7.39 0.33
CA GLU A 135 10.31 -7.05 1.41
C GLU A 135 9.61 -6.35 2.58
N ILE A 136 8.62 -5.49 2.27
CA ILE A 136 7.77 -4.84 3.29
C ILE A 136 6.92 -5.89 3.99
N PHE A 137 6.23 -6.76 3.24
CA PHE A 137 5.42 -7.84 3.82
C PHE A 137 6.25 -8.72 4.75
N ASP A 138 7.42 -9.18 4.30
CA ASP A 138 8.31 -10.02 5.09
C ASP A 138 8.81 -9.34 6.37
N ALA A 139 8.98 -8.01 6.35
CA ALA A 139 9.36 -7.24 7.52
C ALA A 139 8.20 -7.14 8.53
N LEU A 140 6.98 -6.87 8.04
CA LEU A 140 5.77 -6.82 8.87
C LEU A 140 5.42 -8.18 9.47
N ASN A 141 5.46 -9.26 8.68
CA ASN A 141 5.13 -10.61 9.14
C ASN A 141 6.08 -11.13 10.24
N LYS A 142 7.28 -10.55 10.36
CA LYS A 142 8.24 -10.87 11.44
C LYS A 142 8.04 -10.05 12.71
N THR A 143 7.36 -8.91 12.62
CA THR A 143 7.32 -7.90 13.69
C THR A 143 5.92 -7.74 14.27
N MET A 144 4.89 -7.83 13.43
CA MET A 144 3.50 -7.68 13.83
C MET A 144 2.99 -8.93 14.55
N LEU A 145 2.41 -8.73 15.73
CA LEU A 145 1.73 -9.77 16.49
C LEU A 145 0.24 -9.88 16.14
N THR A 146 -0.35 -8.78 15.69
CA THR A 146 -1.75 -8.70 15.28
C THR A 146 -1.91 -9.22 13.85
N ASN A 147 -2.97 -9.99 13.61
CA ASN A 147 -3.27 -10.48 12.27
C ASN A 147 -3.53 -9.31 11.31
N PHE A 148 -2.89 -9.35 10.14
CA PHE A 148 -3.04 -8.29 9.13
C PHE A 148 -3.21 -8.86 7.72
N GLY A 149 -3.93 -8.11 6.88
CA GLY A 149 -4.04 -8.36 5.45
C GLY A 149 -3.09 -7.47 4.67
N PHE A 150 -2.40 -8.01 3.66
CA PHE A 150 -1.51 -7.28 2.77
C PHE A 150 -1.93 -7.51 1.32
N ILE A 151 -2.61 -6.53 0.73
CA ILE A 151 -3.20 -6.60 -0.60
C ILE A 151 -2.33 -5.83 -1.57
N VAL A 152 -1.85 -6.48 -2.63
CA VAL A 152 -0.91 -5.90 -3.59
C VAL A 152 -1.56 -5.75 -4.95
N LYS A 153 -1.70 -4.51 -5.41
CA LYS A 153 -1.85 -4.20 -6.83
C LYS A 153 -0.44 -4.18 -7.46
N PRO A 154 -0.13 -5.07 -8.43
CA PRO A 154 1.15 -5.03 -9.14
C PRO A 154 1.30 -3.76 -9.98
N SER A 155 2.53 -3.42 -10.41
CA SER A 155 2.72 -2.40 -11.44
C SER A 155 2.06 -2.83 -12.76
N SER A 156 1.83 -1.88 -13.65
CA SER A 156 1.30 -2.14 -14.99
C SER A 156 2.25 -2.96 -15.87
N THR A 157 3.54 -2.97 -15.53
CA THR A 157 4.63 -3.60 -16.27
C THR A 157 5.02 -4.99 -15.76
N ASP A 158 4.67 -5.34 -14.52
CA ASP A 158 4.70 -6.70 -13.92
C ASP A 158 3.61 -7.58 -14.52
#